data_AF-A0A2D5QH05-F1
#
_entry.id   AF-A0A2D5QH05-F1
#
_cell.length_a   1.000
_cell.length_b   1.000
_cell.length_c   1.000
_cell.angle_alpha   90.00
_cell.angle_beta   90.00
_cell.angle_gamma   90.00
#
_symmetry.space_group_name_H-M   'P 1'
#
loop_
_entity.id
_entity.type
_entity.pdbx_description
1 polymer ?
#
loop_
_entity_poly.entity_id
_entity_poly.type
_entity_poly.pdbx_seq_one_letter_code
_entity_poly.pdbx_strand_id
1 'polypeptide(L)'
;MRILITIFLFASSLSYAEQHFLTPQDVLIGFPFCTISSSYSQKCKNMTDEEQADFTPSMIDEITGIEKAANTLHVTTDDWVYSFSISNSGSNKAILRFTDDAKLNTYLSSTKFDVQWSKEKKNWFMLGEITDYSSGISEDKGKYISYPDPIPFHLKN
;
A
#
# COMPACT_ATOMS: atom_id res chain seq x y z
N MET A 1 22.52 -28.69 -58.54
CA MET A 1 21.52 -27.71 -58.07
C MET A 1 21.54 -27.73 -56.54
N ARG A 2 22.21 -26.77 -55.90
CA ARG A 2 22.34 -26.71 -54.43
C ARG A 2 21.21 -25.84 -53.88
N ILE A 3 20.30 -26.44 -53.13
CA ILE A 3 19.20 -25.73 -52.46
C ILE A 3 19.77 -25.15 -51.16
N LEU A 4 19.91 -23.83 -51.12
CA LEU A 4 20.28 -23.09 -49.92
C LEU A 4 19.00 -22.89 -49.09
N ILE A 5 18.88 -23.57 -47.95
CA ILE A 5 17.78 -23.38 -47.01
C ILE A 5 18.21 -22.29 -46.03
N THR A 6 17.70 -21.07 -46.22
CA THR A 6 17.92 -19.95 -45.31
C THR A 6 16.91 -20.07 -44.16
N ILE A 7 17.36 -20.58 -43.00
CA ILE A 7 16.55 -20.61 -41.78
C ILE A 7 16.51 -19.18 -41.21
N PHE A 8 15.39 -18.50 -41.40
CA PHE A 8 15.13 -17.19 -40.80
C PHE A 8 14.67 -17.42 -39.35
N LEU A 9 15.62 -17.33 -38.40
CA LEU A 9 15.34 -17.31 -36.97
C LEU A 9 14.66 -15.98 -36.62
N PHE A 10 13.33 -15.96 -36.65
CA PHE A 10 12.55 -14.93 -35.96
C PHE A 10 12.80 -15.11 -34.46
N ALA A 11 13.73 -14.31 -33.94
CA ALA A 11 13.87 -14.11 -32.50
C ALA A 11 12.62 -13.38 -32.02
N SER A 12 11.60 -14.15 -31.64
CA SER A 12 10.44 -13.64 -30.91
C SER A 12 10.97 -13.03 -29.62
N SER A 13 11.14 -11.72 -29.58
CA SER A 13 11.42 -10.99 -28.35
C SER A 13 10.22 -11.18 -27.43
N LEU A 14 10.29 -12.20 -26.57
CA LEU A 14 9.42 -12.34 -25.41
C LEU A 14 9.69 -11.12 -24.55
N SER A 15 8.92 -10.05 -24.78
CA SER A 15 8.91 -8.87 -23.93
C SER A 15 8.35 -9.32 -22.59
N TYR A 16 9.24 -9.69 -21.66
CA TYR A 16 8.85 -9.97 -20.28
C TYR A 16 8.30 -8.67 -19.72
N ALA A 17 6.98 -8.62 -19.57
CA ALA A 17 6.33 -7.52 -18.89
C ALA A 17 6.89 -7.48 -17.46
N GLU A 18 7.63 -6.42 -17.14
CA GLU A 18 8.16 -6.19 -15.78
C GLU A 18 7.03 -6.33 -14.76
N GLN A 19 7.25 -7.17 -13.76
CA GLN A 19 6.27 -7.49 -12.73
C GLN A 19 6.75 -6.86 -11.42
N HIS A 20 5.91 -6.02 -10.84
CA HIS A 20 6.15 -5.46 -9.52
C HIS A 20 5.21 -6.13 -8.53
N PHE A 21 5.79 -6.49 -7.38
CA PHE A 21 5.08 -6.98 -6.21
C PHE A 21 5.16 -5.92 -5.14
N LEU A 22 4.04 -5.63 -4.48
CA LEU A 22 4.04 -4.68 -3.38
C LEU A 22 4.82 -5.31 -2.22
N THR A 23 5.79 -4.58 -1.67
CA THR A 23 6.62 -5.05 -0.56
C THR A 23 6.33 -4.28 0.72
N PRO A 24 6.62 -4.88 1.90
CA PRO A 24 6.57 -4.16 3.17
C PRO A 24 7.46 -2.90 3.20
N GLN A 25 8.55 -2.90 2.44
CA GLN A 25 9.41 -1.72 2.31
C GLN A 25 8.66 -0.60 1.57
N ASP A 26 8.02 -0.89 0.45
CA ASP A 26 7.22 0.10 -0.30
C ASP A 26 6.13 0.73 0.58
N VAL A 27 5.48 -0.10 1.40
CA VAL A 27 4.47 0.39 2.37
C VAL A 27 5.12 1.29 3.42
N LEU A 28 6.23 0.87 4.02
CA LEU A 28 6.91 1.64 5.08
C LEU A 28 7.31 3.05 4.63
N ILE A 29 7.84 3.18 3.41
CA ILE A 29 8.40 4.45 2.91
C ILE A 29 7.49 5.21 1.94
N GLY A 30 6.35 4.64 1.58
CA GLY A 30 5.49 5.19 0.52
C GLY A 30 4.01 5.19 0.83
N PHE A 31 3.53 4.47 1.84
CA PHE A 31 2.09 4.46 2.11
C PHE A 31 1.60 5.87 2.54
N PRO A 32 0.53 6.41 1.92
CA PRO A 32 0.03 7.77 2.15
C PRO A 32 -0.79 7.85 3.45
N PHE A 33 -0.09 7.86 4.58
CA PHE A 33 -0.68 7.58 5.88
C PHE A 33 -1.68 8.66 6.36
N CYS A 34 -1.50 9.91 5.92
CA CYS A 34 -2.41 11.02 6.23
C CYS A 34 -3.65 11.11 5.34
N THR A 35 -3.69 10.38 4.22
CA THR A 35 -4.84 10.41 3.29
C THR A 35 -5.93 9.40 3.67
N ILE A 36 -5.61 8.43 4.53
CA ILE A 36 -6.54 7.41 4.99
C ILE A 36 -7.09 7.74 6.38
N SER A 37 -8.22 7.11 6.72
CA SER A 37 -8.73 7.15 8.09
C SER A 37 -7.84 6.28 8.98
N SER A 38 -7.18 6.90 9.96
CA SER A 38 -6.41 6.24 11.01
C SER A 38 -6.45 7.08 12.29
N SER A 39 -6.07 6.49 13.41
CA SER A 39 -5.89 7.14 14.70
C SER A 39 -4.85 8.25 14.61
N TYR A 40 -3.77 8.01 13.86
CA TYR A 40 -2.71 8.97 13.63
C TYR A 40 -3.14 10.11 12.72
N SER A 41 -4.16 9.94 11.88
CA SER A 41 -4.62 11.00 10.97
C SER A 41 -5.13 12.25 11.71
N GLN A 42 -5.44 12.14 13.02
CA GLN A 42 -5.70 13.32 13.86
C GLN A 42 -4.48 14.23 14.00
N LYS A 43 -3.26 13.66 14.08
CA LYS A 43 -2.02 14.45 14.09
C LYS A 43 -1.77 15.12 12.73
N CYS A 44 -2.13 14.45 11.64
CA CYS A 44 -2.01 15.01 10.28
C CYS A 44 -2.80 16.32 10.09
N LYS A 45 -3.90 16.53 10.82
CA LYS A 45 -4.72 17.76 10.72
C LYS A 45 -3.96 19.05 11.07
N ASN A 46 -2.88 18.94 11.82
CA ASN A 46 -2.06 20.08 12.23
C ASN A 46 -0.82 20.26 11.34
N MET A 47 -0.63 19.38 10.35
CA MET A 47 0.45 19.47 9.37
C MET A 47 0.01 20.31 8.17
N THR A 48 0.97 20.96 7.52
CA THR A 48 0.77 21.60 6.22
C THR A 48 0.43 20.58 5.14
N ASP A 49 -0.17 21.03 4.04
CA ASP A 49 -0.51 20.14 2.92
C ASP A 49 0.73 19.42 2.34
N GLU A 50 1.89 20.10 2.33
CA GLU A 50 3.16 19.53 1.88
C GLU A 50 3.65 18.43 2.84
N GLU A 51 3.59 18.67 4.14
CA GLU A 51 3.96 17.67 5.16
C GLU A 51 3.02 16.46 5.11
N GLN A 52 1.71 16.68 4.98
CA GLN A 52 0.74 15.58 4.86
C GLN A 52 0.99 14.74 3.61
N ALA A 53 1.33 15.39 2.50
CA ALA A 53 1.61 14.73 1.22
C ALA A 53 2.91 13.91 1.22
N ASP A 54 3.82 14.14 2.17
CA ASP A 54 5.08 13.40 2.28
C ASP A 54 5.09 12.42 3.46
N PHE A 55 4.05 12.43 4.31
CA PHE A 55 4.02 11.65 5.54
C PHE A 55 3.77 10.16 5.30
N THR A 56 4.70 9.33 5.78
CA THR A 56 4.68 7.87 5.60
C THR A 56 4.79 7.15 6.95
N PRO A 57 4.50 5.84 7.03
CA PRO A 57 4.64 5.10 8.29
C PRO A 57 6.04 5.18 8.91
N SER A 58 7.09 5.35 8.08
CA SER A 58 8.47 5.53 8.57
C SER A 58 8.71 6.84 9.32
N MET A 59 7.80 7.81 9.22
CA MET A 59 7.89 9.14 9.81
C MET A 59 7.00 9.29 11.06
N ILE A 60 6.35 8.22 11.50
CA ILE A 60 5.59 8.23 12.76
C ILE A 60 6.53 8.61 13.91
N ASP A 61 6.11 9.56 14.74
CA ASP A 61 6.85 9.94 15.94
C ASP A 61 6.77 8.81 16.97
N GLU A 62 7.77 8.72 17.84
CA GLU A 62 7.76 7.79 18.98
C GLU A 62 7.66 6.31 18.57
N ILE A 63 8.16 5.95 17.39
CA ILE A 63 8.32 4.54 16.99
C ILE A 63 9.25 3.83 17.98
N THR A 64 8.74 2.80 18.62
CA THR A 64 9.48 1.88 19.49
C THR A 64 9.86 0.59 18.80
N GLY A 65 9.25 0.26 17.66
CA GLY A 65 9.60 -0.92 16.88
C GLY A 65 9.09 -0.91 15.44
N ILE A 66 9.90 -1.44 14.52
CA ILE A 66 9.51 -1.73 13.14
C ILE A 66 9.84 -3.20 12.86
N GLU A 67 8.82 -3.99 12.57
CA GLU A 67 8.99 -5.40 12.20
C GLU A 67 8.54 -5.60 10.75
N LYS A 68 9.41 -6.18 9.93
CA LYS A 68 9.12 -6.53 8.54
C LYS A 68 9.29 -8.02 8.34
N ALA A 69 8.25 -8.68 7.81
CA ALA A 69 8.33 -10.05 7.32
C ALA A 69 8.14 -10.08 5.79
N ALA A 70 7.91 -11.25 5.20
CA ALA A 70 7.78 -11.36 3.74
C ALA A 70 6.61 -10.52 3.17
N ASN A 71 5.49 -10.47 3.89
CA ASN A 71 4.27 -9.82 3.44
C ASN A 71 3.57 -9.02 4.54
N THR A 72 4.26 -8.72 5.64
CA THR A 72 3.73 -7.91 6.72
C THR A 72 4.71 -6.83 7.15
N LEU A 73 4.15 -5.72 7.62
CA LEU A 73 4.85 -4.63 8.30
C LEU A 73 4.08 -4.32 9.58
N HIS A 74 4.79 -4.20 10.70
CA HIS A 74 4.26 -3.67 11.94
C HIS A 74 5.09 -2.46 12.35
N VAL A 75 4.42 -1.33 12.58
CA VAL A 75 5.01 -0.12 13.16
C VAL A 75 4.40 0.09 14.53
N THR A 76 5.23 0.06 15.55
CA THR A 76 4.83 0.07 16.95
C THR A 76 5.26 1.39 17.59
N THR A 77 4.35 2.06 18.30
CA THR A 77 4.63 3.17 19.21
C THR A 77 4.32 2.75 20.64
N ASP A 78 4.41 3.65 21.62
CA ASP A 78 4.00 3.32 22.99
C ASP A 78 2.51 2.95 23.10
N ASP A 79 1.65 3.66 22.35
CA ASP A 79 0.19 3.55 22.46
C ASP A 79 -0.46 2.75 21.33
N TRP A 80 0.21 2.57 20.19
CA TRP A 80 -0.38 2.04 18.97
C TRP A 80 0.44 0.93 18.33
N VAL A 81 -0.25 0.05 17.61
CA VAL A 81 0.33 -0.89 16.64
C VAL A 81 -0.36 -0.68 15.29
N TYR A 82 0.40 -0.20 14.31
CA TYR A 82 -0.02 -0.06 12.93
C TYR A 82 0.47 -1.29 12.16
N SER A 83 -0.47 -2.15 11.77
CA SER A 83 -0.15 -3.40 11.08
C SER A 83 -0.60 -3.36 9.62
N PHE A 84 0.25 -3.87 8.75
CA PHE A 84 0.00 -3.98 7.32
C PHE A 84 0.20 -5.43 6.90
N SER A 85 -0.75 -5.96 6.13
CA SER A 85 -0.65 -7.29 5.51
C SER A 85 -0.89 -7.18 4.01
N ILE A 86 0.03 -7.73 3.24
CA ILE A 86 0.06 -7.65 1.78
C ILE A 86 -0.34 -9.01 1.21
N SER A 87 -1.30 -8.99 0.30
CA SER A 87 -1.68 -10.14 -0.51
C SER A 87 -1.57 -9.77 -1.99
N ASN A 88 -0.46 -10.16 -2.62
CA ASN A 88 -0.27 -9.96 -4.06
C ASN A 88 -1.19 -10.94 -4.83
N SER A 89 -2.20 -10.42 -5.53
CA SER A 89 -3.21 -11.22 -6.24
C SER A 89 -2.89 -11.42 -7.74
N GLY A 90 -1.80 -10.83 -8.21
CA GLY A 90 -1.25 -10.98 -9.55
C GLY A 90 -0.11 -10.00 -9.80
N SER A 91 0.51 -10.05 -10.98
CA SER A 91 1.53 -9.07 -11.36
C SER A 91 0.92 -7.66 -11.30
N ASN A 92 1.58 -6.73 -10.60
CA ASN A 92 1.18 -5.32 -10.49
C ASN A 92 -0.13 -5.08 -9.72
N LYS A 93 -0.67 -6.06 -8.96
CA LYS A 93 -1.88 -5.91 -8.14
C LYS A 93 -1.70 -6.53 -6.76
N ALA A 94 -2.15 -5.81 -5.74
CA ALA A 94 -2.12 -6.27 -4.37
C ALA A 94 -3.37 -5.83 -3.61
N ILE A 95 -3.74 -6.62 -2.61
CA ILE A 95 -4.64 -6.19 -1.54
C ILE A 95 -3.76 -5.86 -0.34
N LEU A 96 -3.86 -4.63 0.15
CA LEU A 96 -3.18 -4.17 1.35
C LEU A 96 -4.21 -4.04 2.47
N ARG A 97 -4.09 -4.86 3.52
CA ARG A 97 -4.87 -4.68 4.73
C ARG A 97 -4.07 -3.81 5.71
N PHE A 98 -4.66 -2.72 6.14
CA PHE A 98 -4.19 -1.89 7.24
C PHE A 98 -5.01 -2.18 8.49
N THR A 99 -4.35 -2.23 9.64
CA THR A 99 -4.97 -2.38 10.95
C THR A 99 -4.36 -1.36 11.89
N ASP A 100 -5.24 -0.68 12.61
CA ASP A 100 -4.93 0.41 13.51
C ASP A 100 -5.45 0.03 14.90
N ASP A 101 -4.53 -0.37 15.77
CA ASP A 101 -4.82 -1.05 17.03
C ASP A 101 -4.25 -0.26 18.20
N ALA A 102 -5.13 0.17 19.11
CA ALA A 102 -4.74 0.86 20.33
C ALA A 102 -4.34 -0.16 21.39
N LYS A 103 -3.11 -0.07 21.91
CA LYS A 103 -2.61 -1.02 22.91
C LYS A 103 -3.32 -0.92 24.26
N LEU A 104 -3.70 0.29 24.64
CA LEU A 104 -4.24 0.61 25.96
C LEU A 104 -5.75 0.94 25.95
N ASN A 105 -6.35 1.10 24.76
CA ASN A 105 -7.76 1.48 24.59
C ASN A 105 -8.51 0.43 23.76
N THR A 106 -9.83 0.57 23.64
CA THR A 106 -10.68 -0.38 22.88
C THR A 106 -10.77 -0.07 21.38
N TYR A 107 -10.01 0.91 20.90
CA TYR A 107 -10.05 1.28 19.49
C TYR A 107 -9.30 0.24 18.66
N LEU A 108 -9.99 -0.28 17.65
CA LEU A 108 -9.42 -1.16 16.64
C LEU A 108 -10.14 -0.92 15.32
N SER A 109 -9.39 -0.71 14.24
CA SER A 109 -9.96 -0.67 12.89
C SER A 109 -9.14 -1.52 11.92
N SER A 110 -9.81 -2.03 10.88
CA SER A 110 -9.19 -2.78 9.79
C SER A 110 -9.81 -2.37 8.47
N THR A 111 -8.97 -1.90 7.56
CA THR A 111 -9.35 -1.46 6.21
C THR A 111 -8.52 -2.22 5.19
N LYS A 112 -9.14 -2.68 4.11
CA LYS A 112 -8.43 -3.22 2.95
C LYS A 112 -8.42 -2.19 1.83
N PHE A 113 -7.31 -2.10 1.13
CA PHE A 113 -7.12 -1.27 -0.05
C PHE A 113 -6.83 -2.15 -1.24
N ASP A 114 -7.47 -1.83 -2.37
CA ASP A 114 -7.09 -2.35 -3.67
C ASP A 114 -5.94 -1.51 -4.20
N VAL A 115 -4.78 -2.12 -4.43
CA VAL A 115 -3.55 -1.43 -4.82
C VAL A 115 -3.06 -1.93 -6.18
N GLN A 116 -2.69 -1.02 -7.07
CA GLN A 116 -2.20 -1.34 -8.41
C GLN A 116 -0.94 -0.55 -8.77
N TRP A 117 0.03 -1.23 -9.37
CA TRP A 117 1.24 -0.61 -9.91
C TRP A 117 0.99 -0.01 -11.28
N SER A 118 1.32 1.27 -11.44
CA SER A 118 1.37 1.95 -12.73
C SER A 118 2.80 1.92 -13.26
N LYS A 119 3.01 1.25 -14.39
CA LYS A 119 4.32 1.19 -15.06
C LYS A 119 4.75 2.55 -15.59
N GLU A 120 3.81 3.33 -16.09
CA GLU A 120 4.09 4.67 -16.63
C GLU A 120 4.56 5.62 -15.53
N LYS A 121 3.86 5.62 -14.39
CA LYS A 121 4.20 6.47 -13.25
C LYS A 121 5.26 5.87 -12.33
N LYS A 122 5.65 4.61 -12.56
CA LYS A 122 6.56 3.80 -11.73
C LYS A 122 6.21 3.88 -10.24
N ASN A 123 4.93 3.68 -9.92
CA ASN A 123 4.44 3.85 -8.56
C ASN A 123 3.19 2.99 -8.27
N TRP A 124 2.93 2.74 -6.99
CA TRP A 124 1.71 2.09 -6.51
C TRP A 124 0.60 3.13 -6.28
N PHE A 125 -0.64 2.71 -6.56
CA PHE A 125 -1.83 3.53 -6.40
C PHE A 125 -2.90 2.74 -5.67
N MET A 126 -3.53 3.35 -4.66
CA MET A 126 -4.76 2.83 -4.07
C MET A 126 -5.94 3.22 -4.96
N LEU A 127 -6.76 2.25 -5.32
CA LEU A 127 -7.91 2.42 -6.21
C LEU A 127 -9.23 2.57 -5.44
N GLY A 128 -9.25 2.10 -4.20
CA GLY A 128 -10.39 2.13 -3.33
C GLY A 128 -10.15 1.33 -2.06
N GLU A 129 -11.15 1.33 -1.19
CA GLU A 129 -11.09 0.72 0.13
C GLU A 129 -12.37 0.00 0.52
N ILE A 130 -12.24 -0.91 1.47
CA ILE A 130 -13.35 -1.52 2.21
C ILE A 130 -12.96 -1.58 3.68
N THR A 131 -13.77 -0.96 4.54
CA THR A 131 -13.60 -1.09 6.00
C THR A 131 -14.23 -2.41 6.44
N ASP A 132 -13.38 -3.39 6.77
CA ASP A 132 -13.81 -4.69 7.29
C ASP A 132 -14.34 -4.56 8.72
N TYR A 133 -13.67 -3.73 9.52
CA TYR A 133 -13.94 -3.62 10.94
C TYR A 133 -13.59 -2.22 11.46
N SER A 134 -14.38 -1.75 12.42
CA SER A 134 -14.06 -0.61 13.26
C SER A 134 -14.78 -0.77 14.61
N SER A 135 -14.12 -0.44 15.70
CA SER A 135 -14.76 -0.35 17.02
C SER A 135 -15.81 0.76 17.00
N GLY A 136 -17.09 0.41 17.15
CA GLY A 136 -18.24 1.33 17.03
C GLY A 136 -19.28 0.90 15.99
N ILE A 137 -20.39 1.62 15.91
CA ILE A 137 -21.38 1.46 14.83
C ILE A 137 -20.93 2.36 13.68
N SER A 138 -20.61 1.76 12.54
CA SER A 138 -20.32 2.47 11.29
C SER A 138 -21.23 1.86 10.23
N GLU A 139 -21.98 2.72 9.54
CA GLU A 139 -22.94 2.32 8.50
C GLU A 139 -22.25 1.81 7.22
N ASP A 140 -20.95 2.07 7.06
CA ASP A 140 -20.18 1.77 5.85
C ASP A 140 -19.34 0.48 5.94
N LYS A 141 -19.48 -0.31 7.01
CA LYS A 141 -18.78 -1.60 7.15
C LYS A 141 -19.13 -2.53 5.99
N GLY A 142 -18.10 -3.07 5.33
CA GLY A 142 -18.26 -4.00 4.21
C GLY A 142 -18.66 -3.35 2.87
N LYS A 143 -18.79 -2.01 2.81
CA LYS A 143 -19.05 -1.29 1.56
C LYS A 143 -17.72 -0.92 0.90
N TYR A 144 -17.59 -1.25 -0.39
CA TYR A 144 -16.45 -0.81 -1.19
C TYR A 144 -16.63 0.65 -1.61
N ILE A 145 -15.61 1.46 -1.39
CA ILE A 145 -15.53 2.85 -1.80
C ILE A 145 -14.41 2.95 -2.85
N SER A 146 -14.77 3.28 -4.09
CA SER A 146 -13.79 3.57 -5.14
C SER A 146 -13.30 5.00 -4.98
N TYR A 147 -12.00 5.22 -5.17
CA TYR A 147 -11.46 6.57 -5.30
C TYR A 147 -11.62 7.04 -6.74
N PRO A 148 -12.27 8.20 -7.00
CA PRO A 148 -12.38 8.75 -8.35
C PRO A 148 -10.99 9.04 -8.95
N ASP A 149 -10.11 9.54 -8.10
CA ASP A 149 -8.69 9.75 -8.39
C ASP A 149 -7.86 8.80 -7.53
N PRO A 150 -7.14 7.82 -8.13
CA PRO A 150 -6.32 6.89 -7.37
C PRO A 150 -5.24 7.59 -6.54
N ILE A 151 -5.10 7.18 -5.28
CA ILE A 151 -4.18 7.81 -4.34
C ILE A 151 -2.79 7.21 -4.53
N PRO A 152 -1.76 8.00 -4.89
CA PRO A 152 -0.40 7.50 -5.09
C PRO A 152 0.28 7.14 -3.77
N PHE A 153 1.22 6.20 -3.81
CA PHE A 153 2.25 6.07 -2.78
C PHE A 153 3.29 7.20 -2.94
N HIS A 154 3.99 7.56 -1.88
CA HIS A 154 5.04 8.59 -1.87
C HIS A 154 6.44 7.98 -2.04
N LEU A 155 6.58 7.00 -2.95
CA LEU A 155 7.86 6.39 -3.24
C LEU A 155 8.83 7.41 -3.86
N LYS A 156 9.91 7.72 -3.16
CA LYS A 156 11.00 8.55 -3.70
C LYS A 156 11.91 7.64 -4.55
N ASN A 157 11.96 7.92 -5.86
CA ASN A 157 12.82 7.24 -6.83
C ASN A 157 14.30 7.60 -6.66
#